data_AF-T0ZK59-F1
#
_entry.id   AF-T0ZK59-F1
#
_cell.length_a   1.000
_cell.length_b   1.000
_cell.length_c   1.000
_cell.angle_alpha   90.00
_cell.angle_beta   90.00
_cell.angle_gamma   90.00
#
_symmetry.space_group_name_H-M   'P 1'
#
loop_
_entity.id
_entity.type
_entity.pdbx_description
1 polymer ?
#
loop_
_entity_poly.entity_id
_entity_poly.type
_entity_poly.pdbx_seq_one_letter_code
_entity_poly.pdbx_strand_id
1 'polypeptide(L)' 'MNNIELEKNEKILKIWIRREIPVNPLNMDTIEEIYEAIRVNPSKIVIITGRNKAFSAGADIKGFLEMKPSDAIS' A
#
# COMPACT_ATOMS: atom_id res chain seq x y z
N MET A 1 3.42 3.06 10.51
CA MET A 1 2.77 2.38 9.37
C MET A 1 2.00 1.21 9.93
N ASN A 2 0.70 1.20 9.70
CA ASN A 2 -0.24 0.22 10.24
C ASN A 2 -0.65 -0.82 9.19
N ASN A 3 -0.62 -0.45 7.90
CA ASN A 3 -1.07 -1.30 6.78
C ASN A 3 0.08 -1.86 5.95
N ILE A 4 1.32 -1.39 6.17
CA ILE A 4 2.51 -1.87 5.47
C ILE A 4 3.67 -2.20 6.42
N GLU A 5 4.56 -3.08 5.95
CA GLU A 5 5.84 -3.43 6.56
C GLU A 5 6.96 -3.22 5.54
N LEU A 6 8.09 -2.64 5.97
CA LEU A 6 9.21 -2.29 5.09
C LEU A 6 10.41 -3.21 5.35
N GLU A 7 10.97 -3.75 4.28
CA GLU A 7 12.23 -4.49 4.28
C GLU A 7 13.19 -3.80 3.30
N LYS A 8 14.31 -3.29 3.80
CA LYS A 8 15.28 -2.54 3.00
C LYS A 8 16.58 -3.33 2.88
N ASN A 9 17.06 -3.49 1.65
CA ASN A 9 18.38 -4.06 1.39
C ASN A 9 19.05 -3.31 0.23
N GLU A 10 20.22 -2.74 0.49
CA GLU A 10 21.04 -1.96 -0.45
C GLU A 10 20.23 -1.00 -1.34
N LYS A 11 19.83 -1.47 -2.54
CA LYS A 11 19.17 -0.74 -3.63
C LYS A 11 17.71 -1.13 -3.83
N ILE A 12 17.16 -1.95 -2.94
CA ILE A 12 15.81 -2.49 -3.00
C ILE A 12 15.06 -2.07 -1.74
N LEU A 13 13.93 -1.40 -1.95
CA LEU A 13 12.90 -1.20 -0.94
C LEU A 13 11.79 -2.22 -1.22
N LYS A 14 11.57 -3.16 -0.30
CA LYS A 14 10.43 -4.07 -0.38
C LYS A 14 9.35 -3.60 0.60
N ILE A 15 8.16 -3.39 0.08
CA ILE A 15 6.97 -2.95 0.80
C ILE A 15 6.00 -4.12 0.82
N TRP A 16 5.70 -4.62 2.02
CA TRP A 16 4.72 -5.66 2.25
C TRP A 16 3.39 -5.03 2.65
N ILE A 17 2.34 -5.22 1.87
CA ILE A 17 0.98 -4.89 2.27
C ILE A 17 0.53 -5.91 3.30
N ARG A 18 0.25 -5.46 4.52
CA ARG A 18 -0.12 -6.29 5.67
C ARG A 18 -1.35 -5.70 6.33
N ARG A 19 -2.52 -6.10 5.84
CA ARG A 19 -3.81 -5.77 6.45
C ARG A 19 -4.25 -6.90 7.39
N GLU A 20 -5.14 -6.60 8.33
CA GLU A 20 -5.79 -7.64 9.14
C GLU A 20 -6.59 -8.62 8.26
N ILE A 21 -7.23 -8.09 7.21
CA ILE A 21 -7.92 -8.89 6.21
C ILE A 21 -6.87 -9.54 5.28
N PRO A 22 -6.75 -10.87 5.23
CA PRO A 22 -5.63 -11.58 4.61
C PRO A 22 -5.58 -11.52 3.08
N VAL A 23 -6.55 -10.86 2.45
CA VAL A 23 -6.56 -10.57 1.01
C VAL A 23 -6.16 -9.13 0.70
N ASN A 24 -5.72 -8.35 1.68
CA ASN A 24 -5.13 -7.02 1.50
C ASN A 24 -5.99 -6.03 0.67
N PRO A 25 -7.24 -5.73 1.08
CA PRO A 25 -8.02 -4.66 0.45
C PRO A 25 -7.36 -3.31 0.70
N LEU A 26 -7.29 -2.49 -0.36
CA LEU A 26 -6.62 -1.18 -0.35
C LEU A 26 -7.61 -0.08 0.01
N ASN A 27 -7.35 0.61 1.12
CA ASN A 27 -7.99 1.88 1.47
C ASN A 27 -7.00 3.04 1.26
N MET A 28 -7.47 4.28 1.39
CA MET A 28 -6.62 5.45 1.15
C MET A 28 -5.41 5.51 2.08
N ASP A 29 -5.56 5.16 3.35
CA ASP A 29 -4.44 5.09 4.30
C ASP A 29 -3.32 4.15 3.80
N THR A 30 -3.68 3.01 3.21
CA THR A 30 -2.69 2.07 2.66
C THR A 30 -1.95 2.69 1.48
N ILE A 31 -2.65 3.44 0.62
CA ILE A 31 -2.04 4.13 -0.53
C ILE A 31 -1.11 5.25 -0.06
N GLU A 32 -1.53 6.06 0.91
CA GLU A 32 -0.72 7.12 1.51
C GLU A 32 0.53 6.56 2.20
N GLU A 33 0.40 5.46 2.95
CA GLU A 33 1.55 4.81 3.57
C GLU A 33 2.57 4.30 2.54
N ILE A 34 2.10 3.71 1.42
CA ILE A 34 2.99 3.28 0.33
C ILE A 34 3.68 4.48 -0.31
N TYR A 35 2.94 5.55 -0.59
CA TYR A 35 3.48 6.77 -1.17
C TYR A 35 4.59 7.36 -0.28
N GLU A 36 4.29 7.55 1.01
CA GLU A 36 5.26 8.10 1.96
C GLU A 36 6.47 7.16 2.14
N ALA A 37 6.26 5.83 2.16
CA ALA A 37 7.37 4.88 2.22
C ALA A 37 8.35 5.02 1.05
N ILE A 38 7.83 5.19 -0.18
CA ILE A 38 8.65 5.40 -1.39
C ILE A 38 9.35 6.76 -1.33
N ARG A 39 8.63 7.80 -0.94
CA ARG A 39 9.14 9.18 -0.87
C ARG A 39 10.29 9.33 0.11
N VAL A 40 10.18 8.77 1.31
CA VAL A 40 11.22 8.89 2.36
C VAL A 40 12.35 7.87 2.22
N ASN A 41 12.15 6.81 1.43
CA ASN A 41 13.17 5.80 1.12
C ASN A 41 13.48 5.74 -0.38
N PRO A 42 14.12 6.77 -0.95
CA PRO A 42 14.51 6.74 -2.35
C PRO A 42 15.40 5.53 -2.62
N SER A 43 14.94 4.67 -3.53
CA SER A 43 15.56 3.39 -3.86
C SER A 43 15.51 3.20 -5.38
N LYS A 44 16.52 2.52 -5.95
CA LYS A 44 16.52 2.23 -7.40
C LYS A 44 15.42 1.26 -7.80
N ILE A 45 15.12 0.31 -6.90
CA ILE A 45 14.11 -0.72 -7.11
C ILE A 45 13.15 -0.67 -5.92
N VAL A 46 11.86 -0.69 -6.24
CA VAL A 46 10.78 -0.83 -5.27
C VAL A 46 9.99 -2.08 -5.62
N ILE A 47 9.86 -3.00 -4.67
CA ILE A 47 9.02 -4.19 -4.80
C ILE A 47 7.84 -4.01 -3.86
N ILE A 48 6.63 -3.98 -4.39
CA ILE A 48 5.41 -3.98 -3.59
C ILE A 48 4.81 -5.36 -3.70
N THR A 49 4.51 -6.00 -2.57
CA THR A 49 3.89 -7.32 -2.55
C THR A 49 2.95 -7.47 -1.35
N GLY A 50 2.05 -8.45 -1.38
CA GLY A 50 1.13 -8.73 -0.28
C GLY A 50 1.72 -9.74 0.70
N ARG A 51 1.42 -9.56 1.99
CA ARG A 51 1.61 -10.59 3.01
C ARG A 51 0.42 -11.55 2.95
N ASN A 52 0.62 -12.83 3.24
CA ASN A 52 -0.42 -13.87 3.33
C ASN A 52 -0.92 -14.41 1.96
N LYS A 53 -2.24 -14.41 1.75
CA LYS A 53 -2.92 -15.22 0.72
C LYS A 53 -2.98 -14.55 -0.66
N ALA A 54 -2.84 -13.24 -0.72
CA ALA A 54 -2.96 -12.49 -1.97
C ALA A 54 -2.08 -11.24 -1.96
N PHE A 55 -1.79 -10.71 -3.15
CA PHE A 55 -1.23 -9.38 -3.31
C PHE A 55 -2.23 -8.33 -2.77
N SER A 56 -3.40 -8.25 -3.39
CA SER A 56 -4.54 -7.43 -2.99
C SER A 56 -5.82 -7.95 -3.63
N ALA A 57 -6.95 -7.81 -2.93
CA ALA A 57 -8.30 -8.04 -3.44
C ALA A 57 -8.87 -6.82 -4.18
N GLY A 58 -8.07 -5.78 -4.38
CA GLY A 58 -8.51 -4.50 -4.94
C GLY A 58 -8.94 -3.52 -3.86
N ALA A 59 -9.79 -2.57 -4.24
CA ALA A 59 -10.23 -1.49 -3.36
C ALA A 59 -11.12 -2.00 -2.20
N ASP A 60 -10.96 -1.38 -1.04
CA ASP A 60 -11.92 -1.50 0.05
C ASP A 60 -13.23 -0.79 -0.37
N ILE A 61 -14.26 -1.58 -0.67
CA ILE A 61 -15.55 -1.11 -1.20
C ILE A 61 -16.14 0.00 -0.32
N LYS A 62 -15.99 -0.08 1.01
CA LYS A 62 -16.54 0.94 1.92
C LYS A 62 -15.90 2.31 1.69
N GLY A 63 -14.57 2.37 1.62
CA GLY A 63 -13.85 3.61 1.37
C GLY A 63 -14.09 4.15 -0.05
N PHE A 64 -14.22 3.25 -1.03
CA PHE A 64 -14.47 3.64 -2.42
C PHE A 64 -15.87 4.20 -2.67
N LEU A 65 -16.89 3.74 -1.92
CA LEU A 65 -18.25 4.29 -2.02
C LEU A 65 -18.35 5.73 -1.50
N GLU A 66 -17.45 6.13 -0.61
CA GLU A 66 -17.42 7.48 -0.02
C GLU A 66 -16.54 8.45 -0.83
N MET A 67 -15.75 7.96 -1.79
CA MET A 67 -14.92 8.80 -2.66
C MET A 67 -15.77 9.64 -3.61
N LYS A 68 -15.45 10.92 -3.66
CA LYS A 68 -15.98 11.85 -4.66
C LYS A 68 -15.05 11.88 -5.88
N PRO A 69 -15.55 12.28 -7.06
CA PRO A 69 -14.71 12.46 -8.24
C PRO A 69 -13.50 13.37 -8.03
N SER A 70 -13.59 14.35 -7.11
CA SER A 70 -12.48 15.22 -6.71
C SER A 70 -11.29 14.47 -6.13
N ASP A 71 -11.54 13.36 -5.44
CA ASP A 71 -10.54 12.63 -4.67
C ASP A 71 -9.65 11.74 -5.56
N ALA A 72 -10.03 11.58 -6.84
CA ALA A 72 -9.26 10.86 -7.84
C ALA A 72 -8.24 11.75 -8.59
N ILE A 73 -8.29 13.08 -8.40
CA ILE A 73 -7.55 14.06 -9.20
C ILE A 73 -6.51 14.82 -8.35
N SER A 74 -6.52 14.64 -7.02
CA SER A 74 -5.66 15.32 -6.05
C SER A 74 -4.32 14.63 -5.83
#